data_AF-A0AAV5TAZ5-F1
#
_entry.id   AF-A0AAV5TAZ5-F1
#
_cell.length_a   1.000
_cell.length_b   1.000
_cell.length_c   1.000
_cell.angle_alpha   90.00
_cell.angle_beta   90.00
_cell.angle_gamma   90.00
#
_symmetry.space_group_name_H-M   'P 1'
#
loop_
_entity.id
_entity.type
_entity.pdbx_description
1 polymer ?
#
loop_
_entity_poly.entity_id
_entity_poly.type
_entity_poly.pdbx_seq_one_letter_code
_entity_poly.pdbx_strand_id
1 'polypeptide(L)'
;IANLQLYLTVYRSDLREMAILKRGASINSYSIVRSYQLRENINLMTMFTRITIPFLSACAPEFVFYPVYTFIPAGSGHDSLRYFSIALYDLWMTIIAIVTIISVPLCQPQIAKHMPPGPLRYSFFAE
;
A
#
# COMPACT_ATOMS: atom_id res chain seq x y z
N ILE A 1 13.54 9.05 -4.92
CA ILE A 1 13.21 10.42 -4.45
C ILE A 1 12.34 11.17 -5.47
N ALA A 2 12.75 11.28 -6.75
CA ALA A 2 11.97 11.97 -7.79
C ALA A 2 10.51 11.45 -7.94
N ASN A 3 10.31 10.13 -7.94
CA ASN A 3 8.95 9.55 -8.10
C ASN A 3 8.02 9.87 -6.92
N LEU A 4 8.54 9.94 -5.69
CA LEU A 4 7.76 10.33 -4.52
C LEU A 4 7.36 11.80 -4.59
N GLN A 5 8.29 12.67 -5.03
CA GLN A 5 8.00 14.08 -5.22
C GLN A 5 6.95 14.31 -6.31
N LEU A 6 7.05 13.58 -7.43
CA LEU A 6 6.04 13.60 -8.50
C LEU A 6 4.67 13.18 -7.94
N TYR A 7 4.62 12.06 -7.22
CA TYR A 7 3.38 11.56 -6.61
C TYR A 7 2.74 12.60 -5.68
N LEU A 8 3.52 13.19 -4.77
CA LEU A 8 3.00 14.21 -3.85
C LEU A 8 2.54 15.48 -4.59
N THR A 9 3.23 15.85 -5.67
CA THR A 9 2.88 17.03 -6.47
C THR A 9 1.58 16.82 -7.21
N VAL A 10 1.39 15.66 -7.84
CA VAL A 10 0.14 15.27 -8.50
C VAL A 10 -1.01 15.24 -7.49
N TYR A 11 -0.80 14.60 -6.34
CA TYR A 11 -1.83 14.52 -5.29
C TYR A 11 -2.29 15.90 -4.82
N ARG A 12 -1.33 16.82 -4.59
CA ARG A 12 -1.63 18.20 -4.19
C ARG A 12 -2.32 19.00 -5.30
N SER A 13 -1.93 18.78 -6.56
CA SER A 13 -2.58 19.40 -7.71
C SER A 13 -4.04 18.95 -7.81
N ASP A 14 -4.30 17.66 -7.71
CA ASP A 14 -5.64 17.08 -7.79
C ASP A 14 -6.56 17.58 -6.66
N LEU A 15 -6.04 17.67 -5.44
CA LEU A 15 -6.78 18.25 -4.31
C LEU A 15 -7.12 19.73 -4.55
N ARG A 16 -6.18 20.49 -5.12
CA ARG A 16 -6.39 21.91 -5.44
C ARG A 16 -7.45 22.08 -6.52
N GLU A 17 -7.40 21.29 -7.59
CA GLU A 17 -8.40 21.32 -8.66
C GLU A 17 -9.79 20.93 -8.13
N MET A 18 -9.88 19.91 -7.28
CA MET A 18 -11.13 19.51 -6.64
C MET A 18 -11.70 20.63 -5.76
N ALA A 19 -10.85 21.36 -5.03
CA ALA A 19 -11.26 22.51 -4.22
C ALA A 19 -11.77 23.67 -5.09
N ILE A 20 -11.18 23.91 -6.26
CA ILE A 20 -11.63 24.91 -7.22
C ILE A 20 -13.00 24.51 -7.79
N LEU A 21 -13.17 23.24 -8.20
CA LEU A 21 -14.45 22.73 -8.71
C LEU A 21 -15.60 22.82 -7.69
N LYS A 22 -15.30 22.67 -6.39
CA LYS A 22 -16.28 22.81 -5.31
C LYS A 22 -16.72 24.26 -5.04
N ARG A 23 -15.94 25.27 -5.43
CA ARG A 23 -16.24 26.70 -5.15
C ARG A 23 -17.28 27.31 -6.10
N GLY A 24 -17.68 26.60 -7.15
CA GLY A 24 -18.74 27.02 -8.07
C GLY A 24 -18.40 26.68 -9.51
N ALA A 25 -19.37 26.14 -10.23
CA ALA A 25 -19.26 25.85 -11.65
C ALA A 25 -19.27 27.15 -12.46
N SER A 26 -18.12 27.57 -13.01
CA SER A 26 -18.17 28.53 -14.12
C SER A 26 -18.81 27.83 -15.33
N ILE A 27 -19.75 28.52 -15.98
CA ILE A 27 -20.65 27.97 -17.01
C ILE A 27 -19.88 27.29 -18.18
N ASN A 28 -18.60 27.63 -18.39
CA ASN A 28 -17.74 27.07 -19.45
C ASN A 28 -16.63 26.14 -18.95
N SER A 29 -16.48 25.89 -17.65
CA SER A 29 -15.37 25.08 -17.11
C SER A 29 -15.81 23.81 -16.39
N TYR A 30 -17.12 23.61 -16.19
CA TYR A 30 -17.64 22.44 -15.47
C TYR A 30 -17.90 21.27 -16.43
N SER A 31 -16.92 20.37 -16.53
CA SER A 31 -17.12 19.05 -17.12
C SER A 31 -17.39 18.05 -16.01
N ILE A 32 -18.59 17.44 -16.03
CA ILE A 32 -18.96 16.35 -15.13
C ILE A 32 -17.93 15.22 -15.20
N VAL A 33 -17.43 14.91 -16.40
CA VAL A 33 -16.41 13.86 -16.61
C VAL A 33 -15.12 14.17 -15.84
N ARG A 34 -14.66 15.43 -15.89
CA ARG A 34 -13.44 15.85 -15.20
C ARG A 34 -13.55 15.72 -13.68
N SER A 35 -14.69 16.08 -13.10
CA SER A 35 -14.88 15.95 -11.64
C SER A 35 -14.92 14.49 -11.18
N TYR A 36 -15.47 13.58 -11.99
CA TYR A 36 -15.39 12.14 -11.73
C TYR A 36 -13.95 11.61 -11.80
N GLN A 37 -13.20 11.97 -12.85
CA GLN A 37 -11.80 11.54 -13.02
C GLN A 37 -10.91 11.99 -11.85
N LEU A 38 -11.00 13.26 -11.45
CA LEU A 38 -10.25 13.79 -10.30
C LEU A 38 -10.62 13.08 -9.00
N ARG A 39 -11.91 12.77 -8.78
CA ARG A 39 -12.36 12.06 -7.59
C ARG A 39 -11.84 10.63 -7.56
N GLU A 40 -11.81 9.96 -8.70
CA GLU A 40 -11.25 8.62 -8.84
C GLU A 40 -9.74 8.60 -8.59
N ASN A 41 -8.99 9.52 -9.17
CA ASN A 41 -7.55 9.66 -8.92
C ASN A 41 -7.24 9.88 -7.44
N ILE A 42 -7.94 10.82 -6.78
CA ILE A 42 -7.75 11.07 -5.34
C ILE A 42 -8.05 9.81 -4.51
N ASN A 43 -9.10 9.06 -4.87
CA ASN A 43 -9.43 7.81 -4.19
C ASN A 43 -8.33 6.75 -4.37
N LEU A 44 -7.81 6.58 -5.59
CA LEU A 44 -6.71 5.65 -5.88
C LEU A 44 -5.44 6.03 -5.13
N MET A 45 -5.07 7.32 -5.13
CA MET A 45 -3.90 7.79 -4.39
C MET A 45 -4.06 7.59 -2.88
N THR A 46 -5.25 7.86 -2.34
CA THR A 46 -5.56 7.59 -0.93
C THR A 46 -5.43 6.11 -0.59
N MET A 47 -5.94 5.22 -1.47
CA MET A 47 -5.79 3.77 -1.32
C MET A 47 -4.32 3.35 -1.30
N PHE A 48 -3.52 3.77 -2.29
CA PHE A 48 -2.09 3.44 -2.32
C PHE A 48 -1.35 3.93 -1.08
N THR A 49 -1.68 5.13 -0.59
CA THR A 49 -1.09 5.65 0.64
C THR A 49 -1.43 4.77 1.85
N ARG A 50 -2.67 4.29 1.95
CA ARG A 50 -3.10 3.38 3.02
C ARG A 50 -2.44 2.00 2.94
N ILE A 51 -2.26 1.45 1.74
CA ILE A 51 -1.57 0.16 1.51
C ILE A 51 -0.07 0.27 1.80
N THR A 52 0.52 1.44 1.58
CA THR A 52 1.95 1.66 1.83
C THR A 52 2.33 1.41 3.30
N ILE A 53 1.46 1.75 4.25
CA ILE A 53 1.73 1.58 5.70
C ILE A 53 1.91 0.10 6.10
N PRO A 54 0.94 -0.81 5.87
CA PRO A 54 1.10 -2.22 6.20
C PRO A 54 2.24 -2.85 5.40
N PHE A 55 2.45 -2.45 4.14
CA PHE A 55 3.58 -2.92 3.34
C PHE A 55 4.93 -2.56 3.97
N LEU A 56 5.14 -1.29 4.34
CA LEU A 56 6.38 -0.86 5.00
C LEU A 56 6.60 -1.56 6.34
N SER A 57 5.54 -1.76 7.13
CA SER A 57 5.65 -2.53 8.38
C SER A 57 6.02 -3.99 8.14
N ALA A 58 5.50 -4.59 7.07
CA ALA A 58 5.81 -5.96 6.70
C ALA A 58 7.23 -6.09 6.15
N CYS A 59 7.81 -5.06 5.53
CA CYS A 59 9.21 -5.09 5.09
C CYS A 59 10.24 -5.01 6.24
N ALA A 60 9.85 -4.55 7.45
CA ALA A 60 10.82 -4.27 8.52
C ALA A 60 11.68 -5.49 8.93
N PRO A 61 11.15 -6.72 9.06
CA PRO A 61 11.96 -7.88 9.45
C PRO A 61 12.98 -8.32 8.39
N GLU A 62 12.75 -7.99 7.12
CA GLU A 62 13.71 -8.23 6.05
C GLU A 62 15.04 -7.51 6.32
N PHE A 63 14.96 -6.27 6.81
CA PHE A 63 16.11 -5.47 7.24
C PHE A 63 16.81 -6.02 8.48
N VAL A 64 16.24 -7.02 9.16
CA VAL A 64 16.88 -7.69 10.30
C VAL A 64 17.54 -8.99 9.85
N PHE A 65 16.85 -9.82 9.06
CA PHE A 65 17.37 -11.14 8.67
C PHE A 65 18.57 -11.04 7.73
N TYR A 66 18.55 -10.11 6.77
CA TYR A 66 19.64 -9.97 5.80
C TYR A 66 20.98 -9.54 6.44
N PRO A 67 21.02 -8.53 7.33
CA PRO A 67 22.24 -8.20 8.04
C PRO A 67 22.73 -9.32 8.96
N VAL A 68 21.82 -10.03 9.66
CA VAL A 68 22.21 -11.16 10.53
C VAL A 68 22.94 -12.23 9.71
N TYR A 69 22.43 -12.57 8.52
CA TYR A 69 23.11 -13.48 7.60
C TYR A 69 24.49 -12.94 7.17
N THR A 70 24.58 -11.66 6.83
CA THR A 70 25.79 -11.04 6.26
C THR A 70 26.89 -10.85 7.29
N PHE A 71 26.56 -10.52 8.54
CA PHE A 71 27.53 -10.25 9.59
C PHE A 71 28.05 -11.52 10.30
N ILE A 72 27.40 -12.68 10.14
CA ILE A 72 27.86 -13.94 10.72
C ILE A 72 28.80 -14.66 9.72
N PRO A 73 30.12 -14.71 9.97
CA PRO A 73 31.05 -15.37 9.08
C PRO A 73 30.85 -16.89 9.10
N ALA A 74 31.07 -17.51 7.94
CA ALA A 74 31.00 -18.96 7.78
C ALA A 74 32.02 -19.66 8.69
N GLY A 75 31.63 -20.75 9.34
CA GLY A 75 32.56 -21.56 10.14
C GLY A 75 32.92 -20.96 11.50
N SER A 76 32.18 -19.94 11.96
CA SER A 76 32.29 -19.37 13.30
C SER A 76 31.64 -20.22 14.40
N GLY A 77 31.01 -21.34 14.03
CA GLY A 77 30.20 -22.16 14.94
C GLY A 77 28.75 -21.66 15.10
N HIS A 78 28.39 -20.55 14.45
CA HIS A 78 27.02 -20.01 14.42
C HIS A 78 26.28 -20.28 13.09
N ASP A 79 26.70 -21.29 12.35
CA ASP A 79 26.12 -21.61 11.04
C ASP A 79 24.62 -21.93 11.14
N SER A 80 24.15 -22.51 12.25
CA SER A 80 22.72 -22.75 12.50
C SER A 80 21.90 -21.47 12.48
N LEU A 81 22.40 -20.38 13.09
CA LEU A 81 21.73 -19.09 13.09
C LEU A 81 21.70 -18.49 11.69
N ARG A 82 22.79 -18.67 10.93
CA ARG A 82 22.88 -18.22 9.54
C ARG A 82 21.87 -18.93 8.63
N TYR A 83 21.74 -20.25 8.72
CA TYR A 83 20.74 -21.00 7.94
C TYR A 83 19.31 -20.68 8.39
N PHE A 84 19.10 -20.47 9.69
CA PHE A 84 17.81 -20.06 10.23
C PHE A 84 17.38 -18.68 9.70
N SER A 85 18.29 -17.71 9.61
CA SER A 85 18.01 -16.39 9.02
C SER A 85 17.63 -16.48 7.54
N ILE A 86 18.27 -17.35 6.76
CA ILE A 86 17.90 -17.57 5.35
C ILE A 86 16.49 -18.16 5.24
N ALA A 87 16.19 -19.19 6.04
CA ALA A 87 14.87 -19.83 6.03
C ALA A 87 13.76 -18.85 6.47
N LEU A 88 14.03 -18.03 7.49
CA LEU A 88 13.10 -16.98 7.92
C LEU A 88 12.92 -15.90 6.86
N TYR A 89 13.99 -15.49 6.15
CA TYR A 89 13.89 -14.52 5.08
C TYR A 89 12.95 -15.01 3.96
N ASP A 90 13.11 -16.27 3.52
CA ASP A 90 12.27 -16.87 2.48
C ASP A 90 10.79 -17.00 2.91
N LEU A 91 10.56 -17.48 4.14
CA LEU A 91 9.22 -17.52 4.73
C LEU A 91 8.59 -16.13 4.80
N TRP A 92 9.38 -15.13 5.20
CA TRP A 92 8.90 -13.77 5.41
C TRP A 92 8.49 -13.09 4.09
N MET A 93 9.20 -13.35 2.99
CA MET A 93 8.80 -12.88 1.66
C MET A 93 7.41 -13.40 1.27
N THR A 94 7.10 -14.65 1.59
CA THR A 94 5.76 -15.22 1.36
C THR A 94 4.70 -14.56 2.25
N ILE A 95 5.02 -14.26 3.51
CA ILE A 95 4.13 -13.54 4.43
C ILE A 95 3.83 -12.13 3.91
N ILE A 96 4.84 -11.39 3.41
CA ILE A 96 4.65 -10.06 2.83
C ILE A 96 3.65 -10.11 1.66
N ALA A 97 3.76 -11.11 0.78
CA ALA A 97 2.83 -11.28 -0.34
C ALA A 97 1.38 -11.49 0.15
N ILE A 98 1.19 -12.35 1.14
CA ILE A 98 -0.13 -12.62 1.74
C ILE A 98 -0.70 -11.34 2.38
N VAL A 99 0.10 -10.64 3.20
CA VAL A 99 -0.30 -9.37 3.83
C VAL A 99 -0.68 -8.33 2.79
N THR A 100 0.08 -8.23 1.70
CA THR A 100 -0.19 -7.27 0.62
C THR A 100 -1.54 -7.58 -0.04
N ILE A 101 -1.80 -8.84 -0.39
CA ILE A 101 -3.07 -9.27 -1.00
C ILE A 101 -4.25 -8.99 -0.06
N ILE A 102 -4.11 -9.26 1.23
CA ILE A 102 -5.16 -9.02 2.23
C ILE A 102 -5.35 -7.51 2.49
N SER A 103 -4.29 -6.71 2.40
CA SER A 103 -4.35 -5.26 2.62
C SER A 103 -5.15 -4.50 1.56
N VAL A 104 -5.23 -5.03 0.34
CA VAL A 104 -5.98 -4.42 -0.79
C VAL A 104 -7.47 -4.27 -0.47
N PRO A 105 -8.24 -5.33 -0.13
CA PRO A 105 -9.63 -5.18 0.27
C PRO A 105 -9.78 -4.38 1.59
N LEU A 106 -8.78 -4.42 2.49
CA LEU A 106 -8.77 -3.63 3.73
C LEU A 106 -8.73 -2.13 3.47
N CYS A 107 -7.96 -1.70 2.48
CA CYS A 107 -7.78 -0.29 2.19
C CYS A 107 -8.88 0.29 1.27
N GLN A 108 -9.57 -0.55 0.48
CA GLN A 108 -10.62 -0.13 -0.44
C GLN A 108 -11.92 -0.94 -0.30
N PRO A 109 -12.89 -0.48 0.51
CA PRO A 109 -14.16 -1.17 0.72
C PRO A 109 -15.01 -1.26 -0.54
N GLN A 110 -14.76 -0.41 -1.55
CA GLN A 110 -15.43 -0.47 -2.85
C GLN A 110 -15.05 -1.74 -3.63
N ILE A 111 -13.80 -2.20 -3.53
CA ILE A 111 -13.35 -3.45 -4.15
C ILE A 111 -13.92 -4.65 -3.36
N ALA A 112 -14.00 -4.53 -2.04
CA ALA A 112 -14.59 -5.57 -1.18
C ALA A 112 -16.06 -5.87 -1.52
N LYS A 113 -16.82 -4.90 -2.06
CA LYS A 113 -18.21 -5.11 -2.51
C LYS A 113 -18.34 -6.05 -3.71
N HIS A 114 -17.31 -6.17 -4.52
CA HIS A 114 -17.29 -7.04 -5.71
C HIS A 114 -16.59 -8.38 -5.46
N MET A 115 -16.08 -8.62 -4.25
CA MET A 115 -15.49 -9.91 -3.89
C MET A 115 -16.57 -10.97 -3.60
N PRO A 116 -16.31 -12.25 -3.93
CA PRO A 116 -17.20 -13.35 -3.57
C PRO A 116 -17.41 -13.40 -2.04
N PRO A 117 -18.59 -13.86 -1.57
CA PRO A 117 -18.86 -14.00 -0.14
C PRO A 117 -17.86 -14.97 0.50
N GLY A 118 -17.03 -14.46 1.40
CA GLY A 118 -16.02 -15.22 2.14
C GLY A 118 -15.74 -14.57 3.49
N PRO A 119 -14.90 -15.19 4.35
CA PRO A 119 -14.65 -14.71 5.72
C PRO A 119 -14.16 -13.26 5.76
N LEU A 120 -13.43 -12.81 4.73
CA LEU A 120 -12.97 -11.43 4.58
C LEU A 120 -14.11 -10.42 4.41
N ARG A 121 -15.29 -10.80 3.89
CA ARG A 121 -16.42 -9.88 3.68
C ARG A 121 -17.13 -9.51 4.99
N TYR A 122 -17.11 -10.40 5.99
CA TYR A 122 -17.86 -10.22 7.24
C TYR A 122 -17.18 -9.26 8.22
N SER A 123 -15.86 -9.13 8.20
CA SER A 123 -15.15 -8.18 9.07
C SER A 123 -15.32 -6.71 8.67
N PHE A 124 -15.78 -6.42 7.45
CA PHE A 124 -15.91 -5.04 6.94
C PHE A 124 -17.28 -4.39 7.12
N PHE A 125 -18.32 -5.17 7.45
CA PHE A 125 -19.69 -4.66 7.60
C PHE A 125 -20.13 -4.61 9.08
N ALA A 126 -19.19 -4.71 10.02
CA ALA A 126 -19.47 -4.69 11.46
C ALA A 126 -19.40 -3.28 12.10
N GLU A 127 -19.33 -2.22 11.29
CA GLU A 127 -19.51 -0.82 11.74
C GLU A 127 -20.76 -0.19 11.14
#